data_AF-A0A838D2R5-F1
#
_entry.id   AF-A0A838D2R5-F1
#
_cell.length_a   1.000
_cell.length_b   1.000
_cell.length_c   1.000
_cell.angle_alpha   90.00
_cell.angle_beta   90.00
_cell.angle_gamma   90.00
#
_symmetry.space_group_name_H-M   'P 1'
#
loop_
_entity.id
_entity.type
_entity.pdbx_description
1 polymer ?
#
loop_
_entity_poly.entity_id
_entity_poly.type
_entity_poly.pdbx_seq_one_letter_code
_entity_poly.pdbx_strand_id
1 'polypeptide(L)' 'MTAAITDPYREAVWEGVRPAAPPERFERRRRFLLDHVAAGDRVLDLGCGEGDFAAALLAAGAHPVGVDVAREPLR' A
#
# COMPACT_ATOMS: atom_id res chain seq x y z
N MET A 1 10.72 -2.47 26.85
CA MET A 1 10.84 -1.58 25.67
C MET A 1 11.68 -2.32 24.64
N THR A 2 11.05 -2.85 23.60
CA THR A 2 11.78 -3.45 22.47
C THR A 2 12.13 -2.31 21.52
N ALA A 3 13.41 -2.02 21.36
CA ALA A 3 13.84 -1.05 20.37
C ALA A 3 13.47 -1.60 18.97
N ALA A 4 12.77 -0.79 18.17
CA ALA A 4 12.60 -1.09 16.76
C ALA A 4 13.99 -1.09 16.10
N ILE A 5 14.30 -2.13 15.33
CA ILE A 5 15.46 -2.10 14.44
C ILE A 5 15.07 -1.20 13.26
N THR A 6 15.21 0.11 13.42
CA THR A 6 15.12 1.06 12.33
C THR A 6 16.51 1.15 11.68
N ASP A 7 16.64 0.50 10.53
CA ASP A 7 17.79 0.68 9.65
C ASP A 7 17.64 2.05 8.96
N PRO A 8 18.52 3.04 9.22
CA PRO A 8 18.42 4.38 8.64
C PRO A 8 18.42 4.36 7.10
N TYR A 9 18.99 3.32 6.49
CA TYR A 9 18.96 3.13 5.05
C TYR A 9 17.54 2.88 4.53
N ARG A 10 16.69 2.19 5.30
CA ARG A 10 15.31 1.89 4.90
C ARG A 10 14.40 3.11 4.96
N GLU A 11 14.66 4.03 5.88
CA GLU A 11 13.92 5.30 6.01
C GLU A 11 14.29 6.29 4.90
N ALA A 12 15.58 6.40 4.58
CA ALA A 12 16.10 7.34 3.57
C ALA A 12 15.51 7.12 2.16
N VAL A 13 15.08 5.89 1.84
CA VAL A 13 14.42 5.57 0.55
C VAL A 13 13.07 6.30 0.41
N TRP A 14 12.38 6.58 1.52
CA TRP A 14 11.06 7.21 1.51
C TRP A 14 11.13 8.73 1.51
N GLU A 15 12.19 9.33 2.05
CA GLU A 15 12.40 10.79 2.10
C GLU A 15 12.47 11.44 0.71
N GLY A 16 12.89 10.67 -0.31
CA GLY A 16 13.00 11.15 -1.69
C GLY A 16 11.71 11.04 -2.50
N VAL A 17 10.64 10.43 -1.97
CA VAL A 17 9.43 10.23 -2.74
C VAL A 17 8.52 11.45 -2.64
N ARG A 18 8.08 11.94 -3.81
CA ARG A 18 7.13 13.05 -3.87
C ARG A 18 5.75 12.60 -3.39
N PRO A 19 5.01 13.47 -2.70
CA PRO A 19 3.60 13.23 -2.43
C PRO A 19 2.82 12.95 -3.72
N ALA A 20 1.82 12.07 -3.64
CA ALA A 20 0.97 11.61 -4.75
C ALA A 20 1.73 11.00 -5.93
N ALA A 21 2.97 10.53 -5.73
CA ALA A 21 3.66 9.77 -6.76
C ALA A 21 2.97 8.41 -6.94
N PRO A 22 2.64 7.99 -8.18
CA PRO A 22 1.96 6.73 -8.39
C PRO A 22 2.79 5.57 -7.83
N PRO A 23 2.16 4.52 -7.28
CA PRO A 23 2.86 3.38 -6.74
C PRO A 23 3.81 2.78 -7.78
N GLU A 24 4.95 2.25 -7.32
CA GLU A 24 5.95 1.66 -8.19
C GLU A 24 5.31 0.59 -9.08
N ARG A 25 5.36 0.82 -10.41
CA ARG A 25 4.77 -0.05 -11.44
C ARG A 25 3.27 -0.34 -11.23
N PHE A 26 2.52 0.68 -10.82
CA PHE A 26 1.10 0.61 -10.43
C PHE A 26 0.25 -0.25 -11.37
N GLU A 27 0.16 0.07 -12.66
CA GLU A 27 -0.72 -0.65 -13.59
C GLU A 27 -0.44 -2.16 -13.67
N ARG A 28 0.83 -2.55 -13.73
CA ARG A 28 1.20 -3.97 -13.80
C ARG A 28 0.80 -4.72 -12.53
N ARG A 29 1.03 -4.10 -11.37
CA ARG A 29 0.70 -4.69 -10.07
C ARG A 29 -0.80 -4.69 -9.81
N ARG A 30 -1.50 -3.62 -10.20
CA ARG A 30 -2.95 -3.50 -10.11
C ARG A 30 -3.64 -4.57 -10.94
N ARG A 31 -3.19 -4.79 -12.19
CA ARG A 31 -3.72 -5.89 -13.01
C ARG A 31 -3.51 -7.24 -12.33
N PHE A 32 -2.28 -7.54 -11.92
CA PHE A 32 -1.99 -8.80 -11.23
C PHE A 32 -2.88 -8.99 -9.99
N LEU A 33 -3.05 -7.95 -9.17
CA LEU A 33 -3.94 -7.98 -8.00
C LEU A 33 -5.38 -8.31 -8.41
N LEU A 34 -5.93 -7.59 -9.39
CA LEU A 34 -7.33 -7.75 -9.82
C LEU A 34 -7.60 -9.09 -10.53
N ASP A 35 -6.59 -9.70 -11.15
CA ASP A 35 -6.70 -11.04 -11.73
C ASP A 35 -6.85 -12.14 -10.65
N HIS A 36 -6.56 -11.82 -9.37
CA HIS A 36 -6.52 -12.79 -8.26
C HIS A 36 -7.49 -12.47 -7.11
N VAL A 37 -8.39 -11.49 -7.28
CA VAL A 37 -9.40 -11.15 -6.28
C VAL A 37 -10.80 -11.22 -6.87
N ALA A 38 -11.76 -11.62 -6.04
CA ALA A 38 -13.18 -11.63 -6.37
C ALA A 38 -13.96 -10.61 -5.53
N ALA A 39 -15.15 -10.24 -6.02
CA ALA A 39 -16.08 -9.45 -5.23
C ALA A 39 -16.47 -10.19 -3.95
N GLY A 40 -16.50 -9.47 -2.82
CA GLY A 40 -16.74 -10.02 -1.49
C GLY A 40 -15.49 -10.52 -0.76
N ASP A 41 -14.33 -10.63 -1.42
CA ASP A 41 -13.09 -11.05 -0.76
C ASP A 41 -12.68 -10.04 0.31
N ARG A 42 -12.17 -10.55 1.44
CA ARG A 42 -11.56 -9.73 2.49
C ARG A 42 -10.06 -9.67 2.28
N VAL A 43 -9.52 -8.48 2.07
CA VAL A 43 -8.12 -8.28 1.69
C VAL A 43 -7.39 -7.46 2.74
N LEU A 44 -6.17 -7.84 3.11
CA LEU A 44 -5.28 -7.02 3.92
C LEU A 44 -4.28 -6.33 2.99
N ASP A 45 -4.29 -5.00 2.96
CA ASP A 45 -3.31 -4.18 2.24
C ASP A 45 -2.29 -3.62 3.24
N LEU A 46 -1.14 -4.30 3.36
CA LEU A 46 -0.09 -4.00 4.34
C LEU A 46 0.99 -3.11 3.71
N GLY A 47 1.20 -1.94 4.30
CA GLY A 47 1.96 -0.84 3.69
C GLY A 47 1.11 -0.14 2.62
N CYS A 48 -0.12 0.22 2.97
CA CYS A 48 -1.11 0.70 2.02
C CYS A 48 -0.78 2.09 1.42
N GLY A 49 0.11 2.88 2.04
CA GLY A 49 0.37 4.26 1.63
C GLY A 49 -0.93 5.06 1.54
N GLU A 50 -1.10 5.85 0.47
CA GLU A 50 -2.35 6.61 0.19
C GLU A 50 -3.57 5.73 -0.14
N GLY A 51 -3.39 4.42 -0.30
CA GLY A 51 -4.50 3.48 -0.50
C GLY A 51 -4.93 3.28 -1.94
N ASP A 52 -4.08 3.56 -2.95
CA ASP A 52 -4.42 3.36 -4.37
C ASP A 52 -4.86 1.92 -4.70
N PHE A 53 -4.19 0.92 -4.12
CA PHE A 53 -4.57 -0.49 -4.31
C PHE A 53 -5.87 -0.83 -3.57
N ALA A 54 -6.05 -0.33 -2.34
CA ALA A 54 -7.31 -0.46 -1.60
C ALA A 54 -8.49 0.17 -2.37
N ALA A 55 -8.30 1.33 -3.01
CA ALA A 55 -9.31 1.95 -3.86
C ALA A 55 -9.66 1.07 -5.07
N ALA A 56 -8.64 0.48 -5.73
CA ALA A 56 -8.87 -0.45 -6.84
C ALA A 56 -9.62 -1.72 -6.38
N LEU A 57 -9.31 -2.24 -5.19
CA LEU A 57 -9.99 -3.41 -4.58
C LEU A 57 -11.45 -3.11 -4.24
N LEU A 58 -11.73 -1.94 -3.66
CA LEU A 58 -13.10 -1.48 -3.40
C LEU A 58 -13.91 -1.38 -4.69
N ALA A 59 -13.32 -0.80 -5.76
CA ALA A 59 -13.96 -0.70 -7.06
C ALA A 59 -14.25 -2.07 -7.70
N ALA A 60 -13.47 -3.10 -7.37
CA ALA A 60 -13.70 -4.48 -7.79
C ALA A 60 -14.72 -5.23 -6.91
N GLY A 61 -15.27 -4.58 -5.88
CA GLY A 61 -16.26 -5.16 -4.98
C GLY A 61 -15.68 -5.97 -3.81
N ALA A 62 -14.37 -5.92 -3.59
CA ALA A 62 -13.73 -6.53 -2.43
C ALA A 62 -13.85 -5.64 -1.17
N HIS A 63 -13.39 -6.15 -0.03
CA HIS A 63 -13.41 -5.51 1.29
C HIS A 63 -12.00 -5.40 1.86
N PRO A 64 -11.20 -4.40 1.42
CA PRO A 64 -9.85 -4.21 1.91
C PRO A 64 -9.80 -3.57 3.31
N VAL A 65 -8.78 -3.96 4.08
CA VAL A 65 -8.33 -3.26 5.28
C VAL A 65 -6.90 -2.79 5.01
N GLY A 66 -6.71 -1.47 4.97
CA GLY A 66 -5.39 -0.85 4.82
C GLY A 66 -4.69 -0.69 6.17
N VAL A 67 -3.40 -1.02 6.22
CA VAL A 67 -2.54 -0.80 7.39
C VAL A 67 -1.24 -0.18 6.90
N ASP A 68 -0.83 0.91 7.52
CA ASP A 68 0.49 1.50 7.33
C ASP A 68 1.15 1.74 8.69
N VAL A 69 2.48 1.68 8.72
CA VAL A 69 3.26 2.02 9.91
C VAL A 69 3.40 3.54 10.06
N ALA A 70 3.32 4.26 8.94
CA ALA A 70 3.43 5.70 8.92
C ALA A 70 2.17 6.33 9.53
N ARG A 71 2.39 7.33 10.38
CA ARG A 71 1.30 8.07 11.05
C ARG A 71 0.49 8.89 10.06
N GLU A 72 1.17 9.43 9.07
CA GLU A 72 0.60 10.04 7.88
C GLU A 72 1.00 9.14 6.71
N PRO A 73 0.09 8.79 5.79
CA PRO A 73 0.41 7.99 4.62
C PRO A 73 1.68 8.51 3.93
N LEU A 74 2.64 7.61 3.69
CA LEU A 74 3.84 7.95 2.93
C LEU A 74 3.56 7.73 1.45
N ARG A 75 3.95 8.76 0.68
CA ARG A 75 3.40 9.11 -0.63
C ARG A 75 2.09 9.82 -0.48
#